data_AF-A0A507FKX8-F1
#
_entry.id   AF-A0A507FKX8-F1
#
_cell.length_a   1.000
_cell.length_b   1.000
_cell.length_c   1.000
_cell.angle_alpha   90.00
_cell.angle_beta   90.00
_cell.angle_gamma   90.00
#
_symmetry.space_group_name_H-M   'P 1'
#
loop_
_entity.id
_entity.type
_entity.pdbx_description
1 polymer ?
#
loop_
_entity_poly.entity_id
_entity_poly.type
_entity_poly.pdbx_seq_one_letter_code
_entity_poly.pdbx_strand_id
1 'polypeptide(L)'
;MDPTTHTPVPLSAPTPGGTQNWSSGITPTLQNVVATVNLDCKLDLKTIALRARNAEYNPKRFAAVIMRIRDPKTTALIFGSGKMVVTGAKSEDLSKLASRKYARI
;
A
#
# COMPACT_ATOMS: atom_id res chain seq x y z
N MET A 1 -54.48 -30.23 20.91
CA MET A 1 -53.46 -29.68 21.82
C MET A 1 -52.33 -30.69 21.82
N ASP A 2 -51.26 -30.40 21.06
CA ASP A 2 -49.98 -31.11 21.11
C ASP A 2 -48.86 -30.06 20.97
N PRO A 3 -47.83 -30.06 21.84
CA PRO A 3 -46.83 -28.99 21.89
C PRO A 3 -45.44 -29.43 21.38
N THR A 4 -44.61 -28.44 20.98
CA THR A 4 -43.13 -28.46 20.78
C THR A 4 -42.60 -29.26 19.57
N THR A 5 -41.69 -28.76 18.72
CA THR A 5 -40.39 -28.13 19.00
C THR A 5 -39.90 -27.38 17.76
N HIS A 6 -39.58 -26.09 17.87
CA HIS A 6 -38.78 -25.38 16.86
C HIS A 6 -37.30 -25.65 17.12
N THR A 7 -36.66 -26.42 16.23
CA THR A 7 -35.20 -26.56 16.20
C THR A 7 -34.58 -25.26 15.69
N PRO A 8 -33.57 -24.67 16.37
CA PRO A 8 -32.85 -23.52 15.83
C PRO A 8 -31.90 -23.98 14.71
N VAL A 9 -31.98 -23.29 13.58
CA VAL A 9 -31.05 -23.46 12.44
C VAL A 9 -29.65 -23.05 12.90
N PRO A 10 -28.59 -23.85 12.67
CA PRO A 10 -27.24 -23.42 13.02
C PRO A 10 -26.82 -22.26 12.11
N LEU A 11 -26.38 -21.15 12.73
CA LEU A 11 -25.77 -20.03 12.03
C LEU A 11 -24.52 -20.52 11.30
N SER A 12 -24.57 -20.58 9.98
CA SER A 12 -23.41 -20.86 9.13
C SER A 12 -22.30 -19.85 9.44
N ALA A 13 -21.13 -20.35 9.82
CA ALA A 13 -19.94 -19.55 10.07
C ALA A 13 -19.60 -18.63 8.88
N PRO A 14 -18.97 -17.45 9.11
CA PRO A 14 -18.52 -16.60 8.02
C PRO A 14 -17.48 -17.37 7.20
N THR A 15 -17.80 -17.63 5.93
CA THR A 15 -16.91 -18.26 4.97
C THR A 15 -15.63 -17.41 4.86
N PRO A 16 -14.44 -17.91 5.24
CA PRO A 16 -13.20 -17.20 4.95
C PRO A 16 -13.05 -17.12 3.43
N GLY A 17 -12.70 -15.92 2.95
CA GLY A 17 -12.68 -15.54 1.54
C GLY A 17 -12.04 -16.57 0.60
N GLY A 18 -12.59 -16.62 -0.61
CA GLY A 18 -12.34 -17.63 -1.64
C GLY A 18 -10.89 -18.08 -1.77
N THR A 19 -10.67 -19.36 -1.52
CA THR A 19 -9.46 -20.08 -1.90
C THR A 19 -9.39 -20.08 -3.42
N GLN A 20 -8.54 -19.24 -3.99
CA GLN A 20 -8.12 -19.39 -5.37
C GLN A 20 -7.41 -20.75 -5.46
N ASN A 21 -8.09 -21.76 -6.02
CA ASN A 21 -7.55 -23.10 -6.17
C ASN A 21 -6.46 -23.07 -7.25
N TRP A 22 -5.24 -22.75 -6.83
CA TRP A 22 -4.06 -22.92 -7.66
C TRP A 22 -3.81 -24.42 -7.87
N SER A 23 -4.13 -24.90 -9.06
CA SER A 23 -4.18 -26.32 -9.44
C SER A 23 -2.86 -27.10 -9.25
N SER A 24 -1.74 -26.42 -9.00
CA SER A 24 -0.43 -27.05 -8.77
C SER A 24 0.04 -27.07 -7.31
N GLY A 25 -0.79 -26.66 -6.34
CA GLY A 25 -0.43 -26.68 -4.91
C GLY A 25 0.67 -25.68 -4.49
N ILE A 26 1.17 -24.88 -5.44
CA ILE A 26 2.16 -23.83 -5.20
C ILE A 26 1.43 -22.54 -4.81
N THR A 27 1.74 -21.98 -3.64
CA THR A 27 1.25 -20.64 -3.27
C THR A 27 2.34 -19.60 -3.57
N PRO A 28 2.20 -18.78 -4.61
CA PRO A 28 3.18 -17.74 -4.89
C PRO A 28 3.19 -16.71 -3.76
N THR A 29 4.39 -16.26 -3.37
CA THR A 29 4.56 -15.24 -2.34
C THR A 29 4.84 -13.88 -2.98
N LEU A 30 4.06 -12.87 -2.58
CA LEU A 30 4.29 -11.50 -3.04
C LEU A 30 5.57 -10.96 -2.41
N GLN A 31 6.53 -10.61 -3.27
CA GLN A 31 7.82 -10.05 -2.85
C GLN A 31 7.83 -8.52 -2.89
N ASN A 32 7.08 -7.93 -3.82
CA ASN A 32 7.03 -6.48 -3.98
C ASN A 32 5.71 -6.04 -4.62
N VAL A 33 5.21 -4.90 -4.17
CA VAL A 33 4.10 -4.15 -4.75
C VAL A 33 4.60 -2.76 -5.09
N VAL A 34 4.35 -2.34 -6.33
CA VAL A 34 4.62 -0.98 -6.80
C VAL A 34 3.28 -0.30 -7.04
N ALA A 35 3.05 0.82 -6.37
CA ALA A 35 1.84 1.63 -6.55
C ALA A 35 2.20 3.03 -7.04
N THR A 36 1.30 3.62 -7.81
CA THR A 36 1.40 5.02 -8.23
C THR A 36 0.22 5.81 -7.67
N VAL A 37 0.49 7.07 -7.31
CA VAL A 37 -0.49 7.98 -6.72
C VAL A 37 -0.35 9.34 -7.38
N ASN A 38 -1.47 10.00 -7.63
CA ASN A 38 -1.49 11.41 -7.98
C ASN A 38 -1.84 12.23 -6.74
N LEU A 39 -0.95 13.14 -6.34
CA LEU A 39 -1.16 14.07 -5.23
C LEU A 39 -1.96 15.32 -5.65
N ASP A 40 -2.23 15.46 -6.96
CA ASP A 40 -3.08 16.48 -7.57
C ASP A 40 -2.63 17.93 -7.33
N CYS A 41 -1.34 18.11 -7.08
CA CYS A 41 -0.72 19.42 -6.91
C CYS A 41 0.72 19.45 -7.45
N LYS A 42 1.18 20.63 -7.85
CA LYS A 42 2.60 20.85 -8.18
C LYS A 42 3.41 20.90 -6.89
N LEU A 43 4.58 20.25 -6.91
CA LEU A 43 5.43 20.14 -5.74
C LEU A 43 6.80 20.77 -6.01
N ASP A 44 7.25 21.61 -5.08
CA ASP A 44 8.63 22.10 -5.07
C ASP A 44 9.55 21.07 -4.42
N LEU A 45 10.24 20.31 -5.27
CA LEU A 45 11.15 19.25 -4.86
C LEU A 45 12.32 19.74 -4.01
N LYS A 46 12.78 20.99 -4.20
CA LYS A 46 13.88 21.57 -3.40
C LYS A 46 13.43 21.80 -1.97
N THR A 47 12.26 22.42 -1.82
CA THR A 47 11.67 22.67 -0.50
C THR A 47 11.37 21.37 0.24
N ILE A 48 10.84 20.35 -0.45
CA ILE A 48 10.59 19.04 0.15
C ILE A 48 11.91 18.42 0.64
N ALA A 49 12.96 18.41 -0.18
CA ALA A 49 14.26 17.85 0.19
C ALA A 49 14.91 18.56 1.38
N LEU A 50 14.71 19.88 1.50
CA LEU A 50 15.21 20.69 2.62
C LEU A 50 14.47 20.43 3.93
N ARG A 51 13.14 20.18 3.88
CA ARG A 51 12.32 20.02 5.09
C ARG A 51 12.18 18.56 5.54
N ALA A 52 12.23 17.61 4.61
CA ALA A 52 12.04 16.20 4.92
C ALA A 52 13.35 15.54 5.34
N ARG A 53 13.40 15.05 6.59
CA ARG A 53 14.61 14.45 7.19
C ARG A 53 15.13 13.19 6.49
N ASN A 54 14.28 12.46 5.78
CA ASN A 54 14.63 11.21 5.09
C ASN A 54 14.39 11.30 3.58
N ALA A 55 14.74 12.45 3.00
CA ALA A 55 14.60 12.73 1.58
C ALA A 55 15.97 12.98 0.93
N GLU A 56 16.21 12.32 -0.19
CA GLU A 56 17.38 12.53 -1.04
C GLU A 56 16.92 13.19 -2.35
N TYR A 57 17.59 14.26 -2.76
CA TYR A 57 17.30 14.93 -4.03
C TYR A 57 18.58 15.41 -4.70
N ASN A 58 18.81 14.95 -5.93
CA ASN A 58 19.87 15.44 -6.80
C ASN A 58 19.31 15.56 -8.22
N PRO A 59 18.88 16.76 -8.67
CA PRO A 59 18.25 16.95 -9.98
C PRO A 59 19.16 16.60 -11.16
N LYS A 60 20.49 16.64 -10.98
CA LYS A 60 21.44 16.22 -12.03
C LYS A 60 21.47 14.70 -12.21
N ARG A 61 21.11 13.95 -11.16
CA ARG A 61 21.08 12.49 -11.17
C ARG A 61 19.69 11.95 -11.51
N PHE A 62 18.66 12.51 -10.89
CA PHE A 62 17.28 12.04 -11.06
C PHE A 62 16.28 13.15 -10.72
N ALA A 63 15.21 13.25 -11.53
CA ALA A 63 14.23 14.34 -11.46
C ALA A 63 13.16 14.18 -10.36
N ALA A 64 13.37 13.28 -9.40
CA ALA A 64 12.43 13.01 -8.31
C ALA A 64 13.13 13.03 -6.95
N VAL A 65 12.38 13.38 -5.91
CA VAL A 65 12.81 13.21 -4.53
C VAL A 65 12.62 11.75 -4.14
N ILE A 66 13.66 11.14 -3.58
CA ILE A 66 13.62 9.78 -3.04
C ILE A 66 13.38 9.89 -1.54
N MET A 67 12.26 9.36 -1.05
CA MET A 67 11.91 9.41 0.37
C MET A 67 11.71 8.00 0.95
N ARG A 68 12.22 7.75 2.15
CA ARG A 68 12.15 6.41 2.77
C ARG A 68 11.49 6.47 4.15
N ILE A 69 10.63 5.49 4.42
CA ILE A 69 10.04 5.26 5.74
C ILE A 69 10.30 3.83 6.19
N ARG A 70 10.37 3.61 7.51
CA ARG A 70 10.71 2.31 8.11
C ARG A 70 9.50 1.39 8.29
N ASP A 71 8.32 1.97 8.51
CA ASP A 71 7.08 1.24 8.73
C ASP A 71 5.94 1.85 7.92
N PRO A 72 5.41 1.17 6.88
CA PRO A 72 5.98 -0.02 6.23
C PRO A 72 7.32 0.28 5.55
N LYS A 73 8.28 -0.64 5.56
CA LYS A 73 9.60 -0.43 4.93
C LYS A 73 9.45 -0.24 3.42
N THR A 74 9.43 1.01 2.98
CA THR A 74 9.09 1.40 1.60
C THR A 74 9.94 2.58 1.16
N THR A 75 9.94 2.82 -0.15
CA THR A 75 10.58 3.98 -0.78
C THR A 75 9.57 4.64 -1.72
N ALA A 76 9.45 5.95 -1.62
CA ALA A 76 8.66 6.78 -2.51
C ALA A 76 9.57 7.59 -3.44
N LEU A 77 9.16 7.71 -4.70
CA LEU A 77 9.72 8.63 -5.69
C LEU A 77 8.68 9.71 -5.95
N ILE A 78 8.98 10.95 -5.58
CA ILE A 78 8.04 12.08 -5.67
C ILE A 78 8.49 13.01 -6.79
N PHE A 79 7.61 13.25 -7.75
CA PHE A 79 7.87 14.09 -8.91
C PHE A 79 7.24 15.47 -8.74
N GLY A 80 7.85 16.51 -9.31
CA GLY A 80 7.33 17.88 -9.22
C GLY A 80 5.95 18.07 -9.88
N SER A 81 5.53 17.09 -10.69
CA SER A 81 4.18 17.03 -11.26
C SER A 81 3.09 16.64 -10.26
N GLY A 82 3.43 16.21 -9.05
CA GLY A 82 2.49 15.64 -8.08
C GLY A 82 2.33 14.13 -8.20
N LYS A 83 2.92 13.49 -9.22
CA LYS A 83 2.97 12.03 -9.29
C LYS A 83 3.92 11.48 -8.23
N MET A 84 3.53 10.37 -7.62
CA MET A 84 4.33 9.64 -6.65
C MET A 84 4.32 8.15 -6.98
N VAL A 85 5.46 7.49 -6.87
CA VAL A 85 5.61 6.04 -7.01
C VAL A 85 6.07 5.47 -5.68
N VAL A 86 5.42 4.44 -5.17
CA VAL A 86 5.76 3.77 -3.91
C VAL A 86 6.14 2.32 -4.20
N THR A 87 7.27 1.86 -3.65
CA THR A 87 7.80 0.50 -3.84
C THR A 87 8.33 -0.08 -2.53
N GLY A 88 8.44 -1.40 -2.45
CA GLY A 88 8.99 -2.15 -1.31
C GLY A 88 7.94 -2.77 -0.39
N ALA A 89 6.64 -2.56 -0.67
CA ALA A 89 5.56 -3.17 0.11
C ALA A 89 5.37 -4.65 -0.25
N LYS A 90 5.04 -5.48 0.73
CA LYS A 90 4.78 -6.93 0.52
C LYS A 90 3.30 -7.29 0.33
N SER A 91 2.43 -6.29 0.41
CA SER A 91 1.00 -6.44 0.16
C SER A 91 0.43 -5.12 -0.36
N GLU A 92 -0.73 -5.21 -1.01
CA GLU A 92 -1.45 -4.04 -1.53
C GLU A 92 -1.87 -3.10 -0.40
N ASP A 93 -2.35 -3.63 0.72
CA ASP A 93 -2.74 -2.84 1.89
C ASP A 93 -1.57 -2.06 2.49
N LEU A 94 -0.39 -2.68 2.60
CA LEU A 94 0.82 -2.01 3.06
C LEU A 94 1.26 -0.93 2.07
N SER A 95 1.14 -1.18 0.77
CA SER A 95 1.44 -0.19 -0.27
C SER A 95 0.50 1.02 -0.18
N LYS A 96 -0.80 0.77 0.03
CA LYS A 96 -1.83 1.80 0.22
C LYS A 96 -1.61 2.60 1.51
N LEU A 97 -1.22 1.92 2.60
CA LEU A 97 -0.89 2.56 3.88
C LEU A 97 0.35 3.44 3.75
N ALA A 98 1.42 2.93 3.16
CA ALA A 98 2.66 3.67 2.92
C ALA A 98 2.40 4.91 2.05
N SER A 99 1.65 4.74 0.96
CA SER A 99 1.24 5.85 0.09
C SER A 99 0.56 6.98 0.85
N ARG A 100 -0.39 6.65 1.75
CA ARG A 100 -1.04 7.64 2.62
C ARG A 100 -0.13 8.24 3.69
N LYS A 101 0.90 7.52 4.15
CA LYS A 101 1.91 8.07 5.06
C LYS A 101 2.74 9.11 4.31
N TYR A 102 3.25 8.79 3.12
CA TYR A 102 4.01 9.72 2.29
C TYR A 102 3.25 10.99 1.92
N ALA A 103 1.96 10.88 1.58
CA ALA A 103 1.14 12.03 1.24
C ALA A 103 0.90 13.02 2.40
N ARG A 104 1.23 12.65 3.65
CA ARG A 104 1.02 13.49 4.85
C ARG A 104 2.31 14.04 5.47
N ILE A 105 3.48 13.63 4.96
CA ILE A 105 4.78 14.12 5.43
C ILE A 105 5.00 15.54 4.90
#